data_AF-A0A366WMM1-F1
#
_entry.id   AF-A0A366WMM1-F1
#
_cell.length_a   1.000
_cell.length_b   1.000
_cell.length_c   1.000
_cell.angle_alpha   90.00
_cell.angle_beta   90.00
_cell.angle_gamma   90.00
#
_symmetry.space_group_name_H-M   'P 1'
#
loop_
_entity.id
_entity.type
_entity.pdbx_description
1 polymer ?
#
loop_
_entity_poly.entity_id
_entity_poly.type
_entity_poly.pdbx_seq_one_letter_code
_entity_poly.pdbx_strand_id
1 'polypeptide(L)'
;MKSFSTIAYLLLVLMMVFFYSMKSDNLASSEWELKEVDGKWRNPTGGAHGLILDDVDYPISIVNQDVRLFYLKISSGDMVKVKFTERSRIGALSYKGEIVFDERDFIRADDIARKVTLNFTIHITILYIIVIIFLIYKKL
;
A
#
# COMPACT_ATOMS: atom_id res chain seq x y z
N MET A 1 -17.17 27.08 -26.14
CA MET A 1 -17.49 25.64 -26.05
C MET A 1 -16.31 24.75 -25.66
N LYS A 2 -15.06 24.99 -26.11
CA LYS A 2 -13.90 24.16 -25.72
C LYS A 2 -13.50 24.20 -24.24
N SER A 3 -13.85 25.24 -23.47
CA SER A 3 -13.48 25.34 -22.05
C SER A 3 -14.36 24.50 -21.11
N PHE A 4 -15.63 24.29 -21.47
CA PHE A 4 -16.57 23.57 -20.60
C PHE A 4 -16.28 22.07 -20.55
N SER A 5 -15.88 21.47 -21.69
CA SER A 5 -15.46 20.07 -21.76
C SER A 5 -14.16 19.81 -21.00
N THR A 6 -13.22 20.75 -20.99
CA THR A 6 -11.97 20.63 -20.21
C THR A 6 -12.23 20.67 -18.71
N ILE A 7 -13.13 21.56 -18.26
CA ILE A 7 -13.52 21.67 -16.84
C ILE A 7 -14.27 20.42 -16.38
N ALA A 8 -15.22 19.92 -17.20
CA ALA A 8 -15.96 18.70 -16.89
C ALA A 8 -15.04 17.47 -16.81
N TYR A 9 -14.08 17.35 -17.73
CA TYR A 9 -13.07 16.28 -17.71
C TYR A 9 -12.21 16.33 -16.44
N LEU A 10 -11.78 17.54 -16.03
CA LEU A 10 -11.00 17.75 -14.82
C LEU A 10 -11.76 17.37 -13.53
N LEU A 11 -13.03 17.75 -13.43
CA LEU A 11 -13.89 17.34 -12.31
C LEU A 11 -14.05 15.82 -12.25
N LEU A 12 -14.17 15.17 -13.41
CA LEU A 12 -14.26 13.71 -13.49
C LEU A 12 -12.98 13.02 -13.02
N VAL A 13 -11.81 13.52 -13.44
CA VAL A 13 -10.50 13.02 -12.98
C VAL A 13 -10.32 13.21 -11.47
N LEU A 14 -10.71 14.38 -10.95
CA LEU A 14 -10.69 14.66 -9.51
C LEU A 14 -11.60 13.71 -8.72
N MET A 15 -12.81 13.44 -9.22
CA MET A 15 -13.69 12.44 -8.61
C MET A 15 -13.07 11.04 -8.64
N MET A 16 -12.47 10.61 -9.76
CA MET A 16 -11.80 9.30 -9.81
C MET A 16 -10.67 9.18 -8.80
N VAL A 17 -9.83 10.21 -8.68
CA VAL A 17 -8.74 10.23 -7.69
C VAL A 17 -9.29 10.21 -6.26
N PHE A 18 -10.37 10.95 -6.00
CA PHE A 18 -11.04 10.95 -4.70
C PHE A 18 -11.57 9.57 -4.32
N PHE A 19 -12.29 8.89 -5.22
CA PHE A 19 -12.79 7.53 -4.97
C PHE A 19 -11.67 6.50 -4.79
N TYR A 20 -10.57 6.64 -5.54
CA TYR A 20 -9.42 5.74 -5.40
C TYR A 20 -8.73 5.92 -4.04
N SER A 21 -8.63 7.16 -3.54
CA SER A 21 -8.05 7.47 -2.24
C SER A 21 -8.95 7.08 -1.06
N MET A 22 -10.26 6.90 -1.29
CA MET A 22 -11.22 6.55 -0.24
C MET A 22 -11.28 5.04 0.04
N LYS A 23 -10.61 4.22 -0.78
CA LYS A 23 -10.49 2.78 -0.55
C LYS A 23 -9.52 2.53 0.60
N SER A 24 -10.02 2.71 1.81
CA SER A 24 -9.36 2.34 3.05
C SER A 24 -9.12 0.84 3.03
N ASP A 25 -7.86 0.43 3.21
CA ASP A 25 -7.55 -0.96 3.52
C ASP A 25 -8.08 -1.24 4.92
N ASN A 26 -9.32 -1.68 4.99
CA ASN A 26 -9.81 -2.27 6.22
C ASN A 26 -9.02 -3.55 6.43
N LEU A 27 -8.40 -3.67 7.61
CA LEU A 27 -8.02 -4.98 8.10
C LEU A 27 -9.32 -5.74 8.34
N ALA A 28 -9.83 -6.45 7.34
CA ALA A 28 -10.56 -7.66 7.66
C ALA A 28 -9.54 -8.54 8.37
N SER A 29 -9.62 -8.55 9.70
CA SER A 29 -8.76 -9.33 10.57
C SER A 29 -8.96 -10.80 10.21
N SER A 30 -8.10 -11.34 9.34
CA SER A 30 -8.01 -12.78 9.24
C SER A 30 -7.56 -13.28 10.61
N GLU A 31 -8.05 -14.45 11.00
CA GLU A 31 -7.47 -15.15 12.14
C GLU A 31 -6.00 -15.48 11.85
N TRP A 32 -5.25 -15.76 12.92
CA TRP A 32 -3.88 -16.24 12.75
C TRP A 32 -3.89 -17.60 12.07
N GLU A 33 -3.27 -17.68 10.90
CA GLU A 33 -3.11 -18.92 10.14
C GLU A 33 -1.67 -19.40 10.24
N LEU A 34 -1.50 -20.69 10.53
CA LEU A 34 -0.18 -21.33 10.49
C LEU A 34 0.06 -21.84 9.06
N LYS A 35 1.12 -21.37 8.42
CA LYS A 35 1.50 -21.70 7.04
C LYS A 35 2.95 -22.15 6.97
N GLU A 36 3.20 -23.10 6.07
CA GLU A 36 4.56 -23.49 5.70
C GLU A 36 5.09 -22.53 4.64
N VAL A 37 6.38 -22.19 4.74
CA VAL A 37 7.06 -21.34 3.77
C VAL A 37 7.60 -22.20 2.64
N ASP A 38 7.04 -22.09 1.45
CA ASP A 38 7.58 -22.77 0.26
C ASP A 38 8.82 -22.03 -0.26
N GLY A 39 8.81 -20.70 -0.14
CA GLY A 39 9.88 -19.84 -0.62
C GLY A 39 9.77 -18.39 -0.15
N LYS A 40 10.71 -17.56 -0.60
CA LYS A 40 10.73 -16.13 -0.30
C LYS A 40 11.29 -15.35 -1.48
N TRP A 41 10.79 -14.13 -1.67
CA TRP A 41 11.25 -13.25 -2.74
C TRP A 41 11.45 -11.83 -2.22
N ARG A 42 12.25 -11.06 -2.97
CA ARG A 42 12.52 -9.65 -2.69
C ARG A 42 12.44 -8.87 -3.99
N ASN A 43 11.76 -7.73 -3.96
CA ASN A 43 11.81 -6.77 -5.06
C ASN A 43 13.15 -6.01 -5.01
N PRO A 44 14.00 -6.13 -6.04
CA PRO A 44 15.33 -5.51 -6.05
C PRO A 44 15.27 -3.97 -6.07
N THR A 45 14.23 -3.39 -6.66
CA THR A 45 14.05 -1.94 -6.85
C THR A 45 13.35 -1.23 -5.70
N GLY A 46 12.49 -1.92 -4.93
CA GLY A 46 11.59 -1.29 -3.96
C GLY A 46 11.79 -1.68 -2.50
N GLY A 47 12.72 -2.60 -2.20
CA GLY A 47 12.95 -3.08 -0.84
C GLY A 47 11.78 -3.87 -0.22
N ALA A 48 10.74 -4.15 -0.99
CA ALA A 48 9.62 -5.01 -0.59
C ALA A 48 10.08 -6.47 -0.53
N HIS A 49 9.55 -7.19 0.46
CA HIS A 49 9.79 -8.61 0.68
C HIS A 49 8.46 -9.37 0.57
N GLY A 50 8.51 -10.64 0.24
CA GLY A 50 7.34 -11.52 0.20
C GLY A 50 7.70 -12.96 0.52
N LEU A 51 6.68 -13.73 0.86
CA LEU A 51 6.75 -15.17 1.10
C LEU A 51 5.91 -15.91 0.07
N ILE A 52 6.32 -17.12 -0.28
CA ILE A 52 5.53 -18.07 -1.05
C ILE A 52 4.92 -19.03 -0.04
N LEU A 53 3.60 -19.07 0.03
CA LEU A 53 2.83 -19.92 0.96
C LEU A 53 1.77 -20.65 0.13
N ASP A 54 1.71 -21.98 0.22
CA ASP A 54 0.83 -22.82 -0.59
C ASP A 54 0.94 -22.54 -2.10
N ASP A 55 2.18 -22.42 -2.61
CA ASP A 55 2.51 -22.04 -4.00
C ASP A 55 1.98 -20.65 -4.44
N VAL A 56 1.55 -19.79 -3.51
CA VAL A 56 1.05 -18.44 -3.79
C VAL A 56 1.97 -17.36 -3.23
N ASP A 57 2.23 -16.34 -4.04
CA ASP A 57 3.04 -15.18 -3.64
C ASP A 57 2.26 -14.19 -2.78
N TYR A 58 2.69 -14.04 -1.52
CA TYR A 58 2.15 -13.07 -0.58
C TYR A 58 3.18 -11.98 -0.23
N PRO A 59 2.96 -10.73 -0.66
CA PRO A 59 3.83 -9.63 -0.28
C PRO A 59 3.65 -9.29 1.21
N ILE A 60 4.75 -8.96 1.88
CA ILE A 60 4.75 -8.41 3.23
C ILE A 60 4.36 -6.92 3.14
N SER A 61 3.35 -6.54 3.91
CA SER A 61 2.74 -5.21 3.80
C SER A 61 3.62 -4.07 4.33
N ILE A 62 4.65 -4.39 5.11
CA ILE A 62 5.51 -3.41 5.80
C ILE A 62 6.97 -3.64 5.39
N VAL A 63 7.71 -2.54 5.24
CA VAL A 63 9.16 -2.57 4.99
C VAL A 63 9.88 -1.87 6.16
N ASN A 64 10.29 -2.64 7.16
CA ASN A 64 11.06 -2.16 8.31
C ASN A 64 12.31 -3.03 8.58
N GLN A 65 13.07 -2.71 9.64
CA GLN A 65 14.27 -3.46 10.01
C GLN A 65 13.96 -4.89 10.47
N ASP A 66 12.87 -5.09 11.20
CA ASP A 66 12.49 -6.41 11.74
C ASP A 66 12.13 -7.38 10.61
N VAL A 67 11.40 -6.93 9.60
CA VAL A 67 11.10 -7.70 8.38
C VAL A 67 12.38 -8.07 7.64
N ARG A 68 13.37 -7.18 7.57
CA ARG A 68 14.67 -7.49 6.94
C ARG A 68 15.44 -8.56 7.71
N LEU A 69 15.48 -8.45 9.04
CA LEU A 69 16.15 -9.45 9.88
C LEU A 69 15.43 -10.80 9.83
N PHE A 70 14.10 -10.80 9.85
CA PHE A 70 13.29 -11.99 9.64
C PHE A 70 13.59 -12.63 8.27
N TYR A 71 13.63 -11.83 7.19
CA TYR A 71 13.88 -12.33 5.85
C TYR A 71 15.23 -13.06 5.73
N LEU A 72 16.25 -12.64 6.49
CA LEU A 72 17.55 -13.32 6.53
C LEU A 72 17.51 -14.65 7.29
N LYS A 73 16.60 -14.79 8.28
CA LYS A 73 16.49 -15.97 9.13
C LYS A 73 15.59 -17.07 8.52
N ILE A 74 14.48 -16.68 7.90
CA ILE A 74 13.46 -17.60 7.40
C ILE A 74 13.96 -18.43 6.21
N SER A 75 13.64 -19.72 6.17
CA SER A 75 13.97 -20.62 5.05
C SER A 75 12.75 -21.38 4.56
N SER A 76 12.86 -22.03 3.40
CA SER A 76 11.83 -22.95 2.91
C SER A 76 11.66 -24.13 3.89
N GLY A 77 10.42 -24.56 4.12
CA GLY A 77 10.03 -25.58 5.11
C GLY A 77 9.86 -25.05 6.54
N ASP A 78 10.12 -23.77 6.79
CA ASP A 78 9.83 -23.17 8.10
C ASP A 78 8.32 -22.88 8.26
N MET A 79 7.82 -22.99 9.48
CA MET A 79 6.43 -22.64 9.82
C MET A 79 6.33 -21.20 10.32
N VAL A 80 5.38 -20.44 9.77
CA VAL A 80 5.08 -19.06 10.16
C VAL A 80 3.60 -18.92 10.51
N LYS A 81 3.30 -18.05 11.47
CA LYS A 81 1.93 -17.60 11.73
C LYS A 81 1.73 -16.27 11.01
N VAL A 82 0.71 -16.19 10.18
CA VAL A 82 0.41 -15.00 9.37
C VAL A 82 -1.02 -14.55 9.58
N LYS A 83 -1.24 -13.25 9.45
CA LYS A 83 -2.56 -12.68 9.19
C LYS A 83 -2.54 -11.97 7.86
N PHE A 84 -3.59 -12.17 7.08
CA PHE A 84 -3.75 -11.58 5.76
C PHE A 84 -4.62 -10.34 5.83
N THR A 85 -4.32 -9.41 4.93
CA THR A 85 -5.16 -8.24 4.61
C THR A 85 -6.13 -8.60 3.50
N GLU A 86 -7.16 -7.78 3.29
CA GLU A 86 -8.15 -7.95 2.20
C GLU A 86 -7.52 -7.98 0.78
N ARG A 87 -6.30 -7.45 0.62
CA ARG A 87 -5.57 -7.42 -0.66
C ARG A 87 -4.60 -8.59 -0.84
N SER A 88 -4.80 -9.69 -0.12
CA SER A 88 -3.91 -10.86 -0.18
C SER A 88 -2.45 -10.50 0.14
N ARG A 89 -2.24 -9.72 1.19
CA ARG A 89 -0.91 -9.36 1.71
C ARG A 89 -0.76 -9.79 3.15
N ILE A 90 0.46 -10.05 3.60
CA ILE A 90 0.74 -10.37 5.01
C ILE A 90 0.68 -9.08 5.83
N GLY A 91 -0.34 -8.95 6.68
CA GLY A 91 -0.62 -7.80 7.54
C GLY A 91 -0.07 -7.94 8.96
N ALA A 92 0.15 -9.17 9.44
CA ALA A 92 0.91 -9.46 10.65
C ALA A 92 1.66 -10.80 10.50
N LEU A 93 2.79 -10.95 11.20
CA LEU A 93 3.66 -12.10 11.06
C LEU A 93 4.30 -12.48 12.40
N SER A 94 4.28 -13.76 12.72
CA SER A 94 5.02 -14.35 13.84
C SER A 94 5.84 -15.56 13.39
N TYR A 95 7.08 -15.64 13.88
CA TYR A 95 8.03 -16.70 13.57
C TYR A 95 8.60 -17.27 14.87
N LYS A 96 8.52 -18.59 15.04
CA LYS A 96 9.04 -19.31 16.25
C LYS A 96 8.55 -18.72 17.59
N GLY A 97 7.32 -18.19 17.62
CA GLY A 97 6.72 -17.60 18.81
C GLY A 97 7.03 -16.13 19.04
N GLU A 98 7.92 -15.53 18.24
CA GLU A 98 8.20 -14.09 18.25
C GLU A 98 7.30 -13.37 17.25
N ILE A 99 6.71 -12.24 17.63
CA ILE A 99 5.98 -11.37 16.69
C ILE A 99 7.02 -10.56 15.93
N VAL A 100 7.09 -10.74 14.61
CA VAL A 100 8.00 -10.00 13.72
C VAL A 100 7.45 -8.60 13.47
N PHE A 101 6.14 -8.51 13.20
CA PHE A 101 5.39 -7.24 13.16
C PHE A 101 3.91 -7.52 13.41
N ASP A 102 3.24 -6.55 14.02
CA ASP A 102 1.83 -6.62 14.42
C ASP A 102 0.95 -5.79 13.49
N GLU A 103 -0.37 -5.97 13.58
CA GLU A 103 -1.36 -5.21 12.80
C GLU A 103 -1.22 -3.70 13.01
N ARG A 104 -0.80 -3.27 14.21
CA ARG A 104 -0.57 -1.86 14.55
C ARG A 104 0.54 -1.23 13.72
N ASP A 105 1.57 -1.99 13.38
CA ASP A 105 2.66 -1.51 12.54
C ASP A 105 2.17 -1.32 11.10
N PHE A 106 1.28 -2.20 10.64
CA PHE A 106 0.63 -2.08 9.33
C PHE A 106 -0.29 -0.85 9.28
N ILE A 107 -1.18 -0.66 10.28
CA ILE A 107 -2.07 0.51 10.35
C ILE A 107 -1.25 1.81 10.33
N ARG A 108 -0.17 1.88 11.11
CA ARG A 108 0.69 3.07 11.13
C ARG A 108 1.37 3.30 9.79
N ALA A 109 1.90 2.25 9.15
CA ALA A 109 2.54 2.35 7.85
C ALA A 109 1.54 2.78 6.77
N ASP A 110 0.31 2.26 6.78
CA ASP A 110 -0.76 2.63 5.87
C ASP A 110 -1.22 4.07 6.11
N ASP A 111 -1.41 4.49 7.36
CA ASP A 111 -1.75 5.87 7.71
C ASP A 111 -0.70 6.87 7.23
N ILE A 112 0.59 6.53 7.37
CA ILE A 112 1.69 7.35 6.87
C ILE A 112 1.65 7.40 5.34
N ALA A 113 1.54 6.26 4.67
CA ALA A 113 1.45 6.20 3.21
C ALA A 113 0.26 7.00 2.68
N ARG A 114 -0.92 6.85 3.31
CA ARG A 114 -2.15 7.57 3.00
C ARG A 114 -1.96 9.07 3.19
N LYS A 115 -1.40 9.52 4.31
CA LYS A 115 -1.10 10.96 4.53
C LYS A 115 -0.15 11.52 3.47
N VAL A 116 0.89 10.77 3.09
CA VAL A 116 1.83 11.19 2.04
C VAL A 116 1.13 11.27 0.68
N THR A 117 0.34 10.26 0.31
CA THR A 117 -0.42 10.24 -0.94
C THR A 117 -1.47 11.35 -1.00
N LEU A 118 -2.19 11.60 0.10
CA LEU A 118 -3.17 12.67 0.20
C LEU A 118 -2.50 14.03 0.03
N ASN A 119 -1.37 14.26 0.73
CA ASN A 119 -0.59 15.48 0.58
C ASN A 119 -0.11 15.67 -0.85
N PHE A 120 0.45 14.65 -1.49
CA PHE A 120 0.91 14.73 -2.89
C PHE A 120 -0.24 15.04 -3.85
N THR A 121 -1.40 14.41 -3.64
CA THR A 121 -2.62 14.62 -4.43
C THR A 121 -3.14 16.05 -4.29
N ILE A 122 -3.14 16.61 -3.08
CA ILE A 122 -3.52 18.00 -2.81
C ILE A 122 -2.59 18.96 -3.55
N HIS A 123 -1.27 18.75 -3.48
CA HIS A 123 -0.29 19.61 -4.16
C HIS A 123 -0.46 19.59 -5.68
N ILE A 124 -0.68 18.41 -6.28
CA ILE A 124 -0.97 18.29 -7.72
C ILE A 124 -2.26 19.02 -8.06
N THR A 125 -3.31 18.84 -7.26
CA THR A 125 -4.61 19.50 -7.48
C THR A 125 -4.48 21.02 -7.45
N ILE A 126 -3.75 21.57 -6.47
CA ILE A 126 -3.49 23.01 -6.37
C ILE A 126 -2.69 23.51 -7.57
N LEU A 127 -1.66 22.78 -8.01
CA LEU A 127 -0.88 23.13 -9.19
C LEU A 127 -1.76 23.21 -10.45
N TYR A 128 -2.65 22.22 -10.63
CA TYR A 128 -3.60 22.23 -11.74
C TYR A 128 -4.55 23.44 -11.69
N ILE A 129 -5.06 23.80 -10.50
CA ILE A 129 -5.91 24.99 -10.32
C ILE A 129 -5.15 26.27 -10.71
N ILE A 130 -3.89 26.44 -10.31
CA ILE A 130 -3.06 27.59 -10.66
C ILE A 130 -2.87 27.68 -12.19
N VAL A 131 -2.54 26.56 -12.84
CA VAL A 131 -2.38 26.50 -14.30
C VAL A 131 -3.69 26.86 -15.02
N ILE A 132 -4.83 26.39 -14.52
CA ILE A 132 -6.15 26.71 -15.09
C ILE A 132 -6.46 28.20 -14.95
N ILE A 133 -6.23 28.80 -13.78
CA ILE A 133 -6.41 30.24 -13.56
C ILE A 133 -5.55 31.03 -14.54
N PHE A 134 -4.28 30.66 -14.70
CA PHE A 134 -3.36 31.31 -15.63
C PHE A 134 -3.81 31.17 -17.10
N LEU A 135 -4.27 29.98 -17.49
CA LEU A 135 -4.78 29.73 -18.84
C LEU A 135 -6.08 30.49 -19.12
N ILE A 136 -6.97 30.65 -18.12
CA ILE A 136 -8.19 31.46 -18.24
C ILE A 136 -7.81 32.95 -18.36
N TYR A 137 -6.92 33.43 -17.50
CA TYR A 137 -6.46 34.82 -17.49
C TYR A 137 -5.75 35.22 -18.80
N LYS A 138 -4.96 34.31 -19.39
CA LYS A 138 -4.32 34.53 -20.70
C LYS A 138 -5.30 34.51 -21.88
N LYS A 139 -6.49 33.95 -21.70
CA LYS A 139 -7.51 33.81 -22.75
C LYS A 139 -8.56 34.93 -22.73
N LEU A 140 -8.62 35.67 -21.62
CA LEU A 140 -9.25 36.99 -21.51
C LEU A 140 -8.28 38.06 -22.04
#